data_AF-A0A3C0NEG9-F1
#
_entry.id   AF-A0A3C0NEG9-F1
#
_cell.length_a   1.000
_cell.length_b   1.000
_cell.length_c   1.000
_cell.angle_alpha   90.00
_cell.angle_beta   90.00
_cell.angle_gamma   90.00
#
_symmetry.space_group_name_H-M   'P 1'
#
loop_
_entity.id
_entity.type
_entity.pdbx_description
1 polymer ?
#
loop_
_entity_poly.entity_id
_entity_poly.type
_entity_poly.pdbx_seq_one_letter_code
_entity_poly.pdbx_strand_id
1 'polypeptide(L)'
;MTSETDILSIANLDYIPYLDDTGNLPEDLQGKIGIYAIFDQDKTLQLVNYSRDIYLSLKQHLVRQPKSCYWVKVKTIDKPNRTQLETIRNAWIEENGTTPAGNSSDEVVWNHPIDAKRTMTEEEQENY
;
A
#
# COMPACT_ATOMS: atom_id res chain seq x y z
N MET A 1 -15.96 21.90 -19.34
CA MET A 1 -16.04 22.04 -17.88
C MET A 1 -15.98 20.62 -17.31
N THR A 2 -14.79 20.04 -17.18
CA THR A 2 -14.61 18.70 -16.60
C THR A 2 -14.46 18.87 -15.09
N SER A 3 -15.57 18.55 -14.43
CA SER A 3 -15.82 18.15 -13.04
C SER A 3 -14.67 18.29 -12.05
N GLU A 4 -14.94 19.01 -10.96
CA GLU A 4 -14.19 18.93 -9.71
C GLU A 4 -13.90 17.46 -9.38
N THR A 5 -12.62 17.19 -9.11
CA THR A 5 -12.19 15.87 -8.66
C THR A 5 -12.73 15.72 -7.25
N ASP A 6 -13.89 15.07 -7.10
CA ASP A 6 -14.40 14.73 -5.77
C ASP A 6 -13.46 13.69 -5.16
N ILE A 7 -12.52 14.17 -4.35
CA ILE A 7 -11.53 13.35 -3.67
C ILE A 7 -12.26 12.67 -2.51
N LEU A 8 -12.61 11.41 -2.71
CA LEU A 8 -13.23 10.60 -1.66
C LEU A 8 -12.28 10.53 -0.44
N SER A 9 -12.76 11.04 0.69
CA SER A 9 -12.06 10.96 1.98
C SER A 9 -11.80 9.50 2.35
N ILE A 10 -10.60 9.24 2.86
CA ILE A 10 -10.20 7.89 3.28
C ILE A 10 -11.03 7.42 4.49
N ALA A 11 -11.49 8.34 5.35
CA ALA A 11 -12.38 8.03 6.46
C ALA A 11 -13.69 7.36 6.03
N ASN A 12 -14.20 7.70 4.84
CA ASN A 12 -15.46 7.17 4.29
C ASN A 12 -15.33 5.80 3.61
N LEU A 13 -14.12 5.26 3.49
CA LEU A 13 -13.89 3.93 2.95
C LEU A 13 -13.95 2.86 4.05
N ASP A 14 -14.46 1.69 3.70
CA ASP A 14 -14.47 0.54 4.59
C ASP A 14 -13.09 -0.09 4.72
N TYR A 15 -12.80 -0.62 5.92
CA TYR A 15 -11.61 -1.43 6.14
C TYR A 15 -11.84 -2.83 5.59
N ILE A 16 -10.94 -3.27 4.71
CA ILE A 16 -10.84 -4.64 4.21
C ILE A 16 -9.73 -5.33 5.03
N PRO A 17 -9.96 -6.53 5.58
CA PRO A 17 -8.88 -7.33 6.16
C PRO A 17 -7.77 -7.55 5.12
N TYR A 18 -6.51 -7.36 5.51
CA TYR A 18 -5.39 -7.59 4.60
C TYR A 18 -5.28 -9.07 4.23
N LEU A 19 -5.50 -9.93 5.22
CA LEU A 19 -5.67 -11.37 5.06
C LEU A 19 -7.03 -11.76 5.63
N ASP A 20 -7.76 -12.61 4.92
CA ASP A 20 -8.98 -13.22 5.45
C ASP A 20 -8.67 -14.32 6.48
N ASP A 21 -9.72 -14.93 7.04
CA ASP A 21 -9.61 -16.00 8.04
C ASP A 21 -8.89 -17.27 7.52
N THR A 22 -8.71 -17.39 6.21
CA THR A 22 -7.99 -18.48 5.56
C THR A 22 -6.54 -18.11 5.18
N GLY A 23 -6.12 -16.87 5.47
CA GLY A 23 -4.78 -16.37 5.17
C GLY A 23 -4.62 -15.89 3.72
N ASN A 24 -5.71 -15.64 2.99
CA ASN A 24 -5.68 -15.18 1.61
C ASN A 24 -5.81 -13.66 1.51
N LEU A 25 -5.13 -13.07 0.53
CA LEU A 25 -5.28 -11.66 0.16
C LEU A 25 -6.66 -11.41 -0.49
N PRO A 26 -7.17 -10.17 -0.52
CA PRO A 26 -8.46 -9.85 -1.13
C PRO A 26 -8.41 -10.06 -2.66
N GLU A 27 -8.85 -11.23 -3.13
CA GLU A 27 -8.74 -11.65 -4.53
C GLU A 27 -9.58 -10.80 -5.49
N ASP A 28 -10.62 -10.14 -4.99
CA ASP A 28 -11.46 -9.20 -5.74
C ASP A 28 -10.69 -7.97 -6.25
N LEU A 29 -9.52 -7.68 -5.65
CA LEU A 29 -8.59 -6.63 -6.07
C LEU A 29 -7.65 -7.05 -7.20
N GLN A 30 -7.70 -8.31 -7.65
CA GLN A 30 -6.81 -8.81 -8.69
C GLN A 30 -7.00 -8.05 -10.02
N GLY A 31 -5.90 -7.49 -10.54
CA GLY A 31 -5.91 -6.70 -11.78
C GLY A 31 -6.64 -5.35 -11.66
N LYS A 32 -7.08 -4.96 -10.45
CA LYS A 32 -7.72 -3.67 -10.23
C LYS A 32 -6.67 -2.57 -10.18
N ILE A 33 -6.97 -1.49 -10.89
CA ILE A 33 -6.19 -0.26 -10.90
C ILE A 33 -6.77 0.67 -9.85
N GLY A 34 -5.92 1.35 -9.09
CA GLY A 34 -6.40 2.34 -8.12
C GLY A 34 -5.39 2.72 -7.07
N ILE A 35 -5.91 3.34 -6.03
CA ILE A 35 -5.17 3.79 -4.86
C ILE A 35 -5.61 2.98 -3.64
N TYR A 36 -4.65 2.71 -2.76
CA TYR A 36 -4.87 1.95 -1.54
C TYR A 36 -4.02 2.52 -0.39
N ALA A 37 -4.50 2.24 0.82
CA ALA A 37 -3.85 2.59 2.06
C ALA A 37 -3.74 1.33 2.93
N ILE A 38 -2.56 1.08 3.49
CA ILE A 38 -2.26 -0.06 4.35
C ILE A 38 -2.19 0.42 5.79
N PHE A 39 -2.81 -0.33 6.70
CA PHE A 39 -2.85 -0.05 8.11
C PHE A 39 -2.37 -1.26 8.92
N ASP A 40 -1.78 -0.98 10.08
CA ASP A 40 -1.40 -1.99 11.06
C ASP A 40 -2.60 -2.49 11.90
N GLN A 41 -2.33 -3.36 12.87
CA GLN A 41 -3.36 -3.98 13.71
C GLN A 41 -4.25 -2.94 14.42
N ASP A 42 -3.66 -1.83 14.87
CA ASP A 42 -4.33 -0.76 15.59
C ASP A 42 -5.02 0.26 14.67
N LYS A 43 -5.06 -0.03 13.36
CA LYS A 43 -5.58 0.85 12.30
C LYS A 43 -4.79 2.16 12.18
N THR A 44 -3.49 2.12 12.50
CA THR A 44 -2.57 3.22 12.21
C THR A 44 -2.14 3.15 10.75
N LEU A 45 -2.18 4.27 10.04
CA LEU A 45 -1.81 4.32 8.63
C LEU A 45 -0.29 4.12 8.45
N GLN A 46 0.08 3.11 7.66
CA GLN A 46 1.48 2.71 7.43
C GLN A 46 1.99 3.14 6.04
N LEU A 47 1.12 3.10 5.03
CA LEU A 47 1.45 3.44 3.65
C LEU A 47 0.21 3.88 2.88
N VAL A 48 0.34 4.92 2.05
CA VAL A 48 -0.58 5.22 0.93
C VAL A 48 0.15 5.08 -0.40
N ASN A 49 -0.39 4.30 -1.33
CA ASN A 49 0.21 4.10 -2.65
C ASN A 49 -0.84 3.75 -3.71
N TYR A 50 -0.47 3.83 -4.99
CA TYR A 50 -1.35 3.49 -6.11
C TYR A 50 -0.67 2.47 -7.04
N SER A 51 -1.48 1.68 -7.75
CA SER A 51 -0.97 0.64 -8.64
C SER A 51 -1.91 0.39 -9.82
N ARG A 52 -1.35 -0.21 -10.88
CA ARG A 52 -2.12 -0.80 -11.98
C ARG A 52 -2.61 -2.23 -11.67
N ASP A 53 -2.08 -2.84 -10.62
CA ASP A 53 -2.56 -4.09 -10.06
C ASP A 53 -2.39 -4.01 -8.54
N ILE A 54 -3.48 -3.66 -7.85
CA ILE A 54 -3.50 -3.48 -6.40
C ILE A 54 -3.12 -4.78 -5.71
N TYR A 55 -3.72 -5.90 -6.11
CA TYR A 55 -3.45 -7.21 -5.52
C TYR A 55 -1.98 -7.59 -5.60
N LEU A 56 -1.33 -7.39 -6.76
CA LEU A 56 0.10 -7.66 -6.90
C LEU A 56 0.94 -6.79 -5.95
N SER A 57 0.60 -5.52 -5.82
CA SER A 57 1.29 -4.63 -4.88
C SER A 57 1.10 -5.04 -3.43
N LEU A 58 -0.11 -5.41 -3.02
CA LEU A 58 -0.37 -5.92 -1.67
C LEU A 58 0.46 -7.18 -1.40
N LYS A 59 0.53 -8.12 -2.35
CA LYS A 59 1.39 -9.30 -2.20
C LYS A 59 2.85 -8.95 -1.93
N GLN A 60 3.40 -7.97 -2.66
CA GLN A 60 4.79 -7.54 -2.44
C GLN A 60 4.99 -6.86 -1.08
N HIS A 61 4.04 -6.01 -0.68
CA HIS A 61 4.08 -5.33 0.61
C HIS A 61 4.00 -6.30 1.78
N LEU A 62 3.18 -7.35 1.67
CA LEU A 62 3.11 -8.41 2.69
C LEU A 62 4.45 -9.11 2.89
N VAL A 63 5.17 -9.41 1.80
CA VAL A 63 6.50 -10.03 1.89
C VAL A 63 7.53 -9.10 2.53
N ARG A 64 7.44 -7.79 2.23
CA ARG A 64 8.38 -6.79 2.75
C ARG A 64 8.12 -6.41 4.20
N GLN A 65 6.85 -6.22 4.57
CA GLN A 65 6.42 -5.63 5.84
C GLN A 65 5.21 -6.40 6.44
N PRO A 66 5.35 -7.72 6.70
CA PRO A 66 4.22 -8.55 7.12
C PRO A 66 3.58 -8.09 8.45
N LYS A 67 4.39 -7.49 9.34
CA LYS A 67 3.94 -7.00 10.65
C LYS A 67 3.18 -5.67 10.59
N SER A 68 3.06 -5.08 9.40
CA SER A 68 2.39 -3.78 9.20
C SER A 68 1.17 -3.90 8.28
N CYS A 69 0.83 -5.12 7.85
CA CYS A 69 -0.21 -5.40 6.84
C CYS A 69 -1.42 -6.09 7.48
N TYR A 70 -2.33 -5.32 8.12
CA TYR A 70 -3.53 -5.87 8.78
C TYR A 70 -4.83 -5.41 8.16
N TRP A 71 -4.90 -4.16 7.70
CA TRP A 71 -6.07 -3.63 7.01
C TRP A 71 -5.69 -2.88 5.75
N VAL A 72 -6.62 -2.84 4.80
CA VAL A 72 -6.50 -2.06 3.57
C VAL A 72 -7.76 -1.23 3.37
N LYS A 73 -7.60 0.02 2.94
CA LYS A 73 -8.66 0.81 2.31
C LYS A 73 -8.32 1.02 0.86
N VAL A 74 -9.30 0.88 -0.03
CA VAL A 74 -9.06 0.91 -1.49
C VAL A 74 -10.07 1.79 -2.20
N LYS A 75 -9.59 2.52 -3.21
CA LYS A 75 -10.43 3.14 -4.24
C LYS A 75 -9.94 2.70 -5.62
N THR A 76 -10.74 1.87 -6.28
CA THR A 76 -10.50 1.44 -7.65
C THR A 76 -10.94 2.52 -8.65
N ILE A 77 -10.26 2.60 -9.80
CA ILE A 77 -10.60 3.51 -10.89
C ILE A 77 -10.53 2.77 -12.24
N ASP A 78 -11.47 3.07 -13.13
CA ASP A 78 -11.52 2.40 -14.45
C ASP A 78 -10.53 3.00 -15.45
N LYS A 79 -10.26 4.31 -15.33
CA LYS A 79 -9.38 5.04 -16.24
C LYS A 79 -8.22 5.65 -15.46
N PRO A 80 -7.03 5.04 -15.48
CA PRO A 80 -5.88 5.56 -14.75
C PRO A 80 -5.47 6.94 -15.25
N ASN A 81 -5.46 7.90 -14.34
CA ASN A 81 -4.81 9.19 -14.51
C ASN A 81 -3.79 9.36 -13.38
N ARG A 82 -2.50 9.43 -13.74
CA ARG A 82 -1.42 9.52 -12.76
C ARG A 82 -1.55 10.75 -11.86
N THR A 83 -1.85 11.92 -12.43
CA THR A 83 -2.02 13.16 -11.67
C THR A 83 -3.18 13.04 -10.68
N GLN A 84 -4.29 12.42 -11.08
CA GLN A 84 -5.42 12.17 -10.19
C GLN A 84 -5.04 11.22 -9.04
N LEU A 85 -4.35 10.12 -9.34
CA LEU A 85 -3.90 9.16 -8.32
C LEU A 85 -2.90 9.78 -7.32
N GLU A 86 -1.95 10.59 -7.81
CA GLU A 86 -1.02 11.33 -6.96
C GLU A 86 -1.75 12.37 -6.09
N THR A 87 -2.77 13.03 -6.63
CA THR A 87 -3.60 13.98 -5.89
C THR A 87 -4.35 13.29 -4.74
N ILE A 88 -5.02 12.17 -5.01
CA ILE A 88 -5.74 11.41 -3.98
C ILE A 88 -4.76 10.87 -2.93
N ARG A 89 -3.57 10.40 -3.35
CA ARG A 89 -2.53 9.94 -2.41
C ARG A 89 -2.11 11.03 -1.44
N ASN A 90 -1.80 12.22 -1.96
CA ASN A 90 -1.37 13.32 -1.11
C ASN A 90 -2.50 13.77 -0.17
N ALA A 91 -3.73 13.80 -0.66
CA ALA A 91 -4.90 14.12 0.16
C ALA A 91 -5.12 13.11 1.30
N TRP A 92 -4.96 11.80 1.05
CA TRP A 92 -5.09 10.78 2.10
C TRP A 92 -3.97 10.85 3.14
N ILE A 93 -2.74 11.19 2.72
CA ILE A 93 -1.62 11.43 3.64
C ILE A 93 -1.87 12.68 4.50
N GLU A 94 -2.39 13.75 3.90
CA GLU A 94 -2.74 14.99 4.60
C GLU A 94 -3.91 14.77 5.57
N GLU A 95 -4.95 14.04 5.16
CA GLU A 95 -6.12 13.70 5.99
C GLU A 95 -5.72 12.90 7.24
N ASN A 96 -4.67 12.08 7.16
CA ASN A 96 -4.12 11.36 8.31
C ASN A 96 -3.44 12.29 9.34
N GLY A 97 -3.14 13.54 8.98
CA GLY A 97 -2.48 14.56 9.81
C GLY A 97 -0.98 14.34 10.04
N THR A 98 -0.47 13.13 9.78
CA THR A 98 0.95 12.77 9.85
C THR A 98 1.35 11.93 8.66
N THR A 99 2.56 12.14 8.14
CA THR A 99 3.08 11.31 7.04
C THR A 99 3.41 9.91 7.57
N PRO A 100 2.83 8.84 6.99
CA PRO A 100 3.15 7.48 7.38
C PRO A 100 4.64 7.13 7.19
N ALA A 101 5.18 6.23 8.00
CA ALA A 101 6.56 5.80 7.91
C ALA A 101 6.90 5.25 6.51
N GLY A 102 6.02 4.44 5.92
CA GLY A 102 6.19 3.90 4.57
C GLY A 102 6.13 4.92 3.43
N ASN A 103 5.70 6.16 3.72
CA ASN A 103 5.78 7.30 2.80
C ASN A 103 6.89 8.30 3.18
N SER A 104 7.74 7.97 4.15
CA SER A 104 8.83 8.80 4.64
C SER A 104 10.08 7.97 4.97
N SER A 105 10.40 7.74 6.25
CA SER A 105 11.63 7.09 6.70
C SER A 105 11.80 5.66 6.17
N ASP A 106 10.69 4.95 5.98
CA ASP A 106 10.66 3.53 5.65
C ASP A 106 10.33 3.30 4.16
N GLU A 107 10.27 4.36 3.36
CA GLU A 107 9.88 4.31 1.94
C GLU A 107 10.67 3.25 1.15
N VAL A 108 11.97 3.12 1.43
CA VAL A 108 12.86 2.12 0.82
C VAL A 108 12.41 0.70 1.16
N VAL A 109 12.13 0.39 2.43
CA VAL A 109 11.78 -0.99 2.84
C VAL A 109 10.38 -1.40 2.38
N TRP A 110 9.53 -0.44 2.00
CA TRP A 110 8.21 -0.69 1.42
C TRP A 110 8.22 -0.81 -0.12
N ASN A 111 8.98 0.03 -0.81
CA ASN A 111 8.85 0.19 -2.26
C ASN A 111 10.00 -0.40 -3.08
N HIS A 112 11.19 -0.58 -2.49
CA HIS A 112 12.35 -1.05 -3.23
C HIS A 112 12.42 -2.61 -3.29
N PRO A 113 13.19 -3.16 -4.25
CA PRO A 113 13.53 -4.58 -4.24
C PRO A 113 14.16 -5.01 -2.91
N ILE A 114 13.84 -6.22 -2.46
CA ILE A 114 14.43 -6.80 -1.25
C ILE A 114 15.90 -7.11 -1.54
N ASP A 115 16.78 -6.52 -0.75
CA ASP A 115 18.21 -6.80 -0.78
C ASP A 115 18.54 -7.99 0.13
N ALA A 116 18.48 -9.19 -0.44
CA ALA A 116 18.70 -10.44 0.29
C ALA A 116 20.09 -10.53 0.94
N LYS A 117 21.08 -9.78 0.43
CA LYS A 117 22.44 -9.77 1.01
C LYS A 117 22.45 -9.29 2.45
N ARG A 118 21.52 -8.42 2.83
CA ARG A 118 21.38 -7.90 4.19
C ARG A 118 20.94 -8.95 5.20
N THR A 119 20.32 -10.02 4.73
CA THR A 119 19.84 -11.12 5.57
C THR A 119 20.74 -12.35 5.52
N MET A 120 21.75 -12.34 4.65
CA MET A 120 22.74 -13.42 4.55
C MET A 120 23.72 -13.36 5.72
N THR A 121 24.06 -14.52 6.24
CA THR A 121 25.18 -14.71 7.16
C THR A 121 26.51 -14.44 6.45
N GLU A 122 27.57 -14.20 7.23
CA GLU A 122 28.92 -13.98 6.70
C GLU A 122 29.38 -15.15 5.81
N GLU A 123 29.10 -16.39 6.23
CA GLU A 123 29.42 -17.61 5.48
C GLU A 123 28.65 -17.71 4.15
N GLU A 124 27.38 -17.29 4.11
CA GLU A 124 26.60 -17.24 2.87
C GLU A 124 27.10 -16.16 1.92
N GLN A 125 27.58 -15.02 2.45
CA GLN A 125 28.13 -13.93 1.65
C GLN A 125 29.47 -14.30 0.98
N GLU A 126 30.32 -15.07 1.66
CA GLU A 126 31.61 -15.53 1.10
C GLU A 126 31.46 -16.55 -0.03
N ASN A 127 30.33 -17.28 -0.09
CA ASN A 127 30.07 -18.35 -1.04
C ASN A 127 29.12 -17.96 -2.20
N TYR A 128 28.78 -16.68 -2.36
CA TYR A 128 27.88 -16.13 -3.39
C TYR A 128 28.62 -15.52 -4.59
#